data_AF-A0A7X9PK62-F1
#
_entry.id   AF-A0A7X9PK62-F1
#
_cell.length_a   1.000
_cell.length_b   1.000
_cell.length_c   1.000
_cell.angle_alpha   90.00
_cell.angle_beta   90.00
_cell.angle_gamma   90.00
#
_symmetry.space_group_name_H-M   'P 1'
#
loop_
_entity.id
_entity.type
_entity.pdbx_description
1 polymer ?
#
loop_
_entity_poly.entity_id
_entity_poly.type
_entity_poly.pdbx_seq_one_letter_code
_entity_poly.pdbx_strand_id
1 'polypeptide(L)'
;MKTKLLSLAIVGLALISSTFGQSNEALSNKSGLYLSANDFSTGKLTYEINCLTEKHKISTSDFFGSKTVKVTHRDSTIKLSKSEIWGFRLCDGKEYRVFQDKEYEIIDKGPITVYRIIEKSTTSPKSNQSVSKTRYFFSEAASNPLKELTLKNIETSFASNKKFHDLIDLHFKSDADLLIFDDYY
;
A
#
# COMPACT_ATOMS: atom_id res chain seq x y z
N MET A 1 14.64 8.89 -13.85
CA MET A 1 15.29 9.25 -12.57
C MET A 1 14.87 8.23 -11.53
N LYS A 2 15.83 7.51 -10.96
CA LYS A 2 15.59 6.49 -9.93
C LYS A 2 15.67 7.20 -8.57
N THR A 3 14.53 7.43 -7.92
CA THR A 3 14.50 7.86 -6.52
C THR A 3 14.73 6.64 -5.63
N LYS A 4 16.00 6.35 -5.34
CA LYS A 4 16.34 5.65 -4.10
C LYS A 4 16.34 6.73 -3.03
N LEU A 5 15.45 6.64 -2.04
CA LEU A 5 15.53 7.37 -0.76
C LEU A 5 14.40 6.81 0.12
N LEU A 6 14.78 5.94 1.06
CA LEU A 6 14.03 5.58 2.27
C LEU A 6 15.06 4.87 3.16
N SER A 7 15.93 5.68 3.75
CA SER A 7 16.90 5.25 4.76
C SER A 7 16.54 5.96 6.05
N LEU A 8 15.64 5.39 6.84
CA LEU A 8 15.41 5.86 8.21
C LEU A 8 16.64 5.52 9.05
N ALA A 9 17.33 6.56 9.51
CA ALA A 9 18.22 6.48 10.66
C ALA A 9 17.39 6.59 11.95
N ILE A 10 16.89 5.46 12.46
CA ILE A 10 16.51 5.36 13.88
C ILE A 10 17.67 4.65 14.59
N VAL A 11 18.64 5.44 15.06
CA VAL A 11 19.64 4.94 16.03
C VAL A 11 19.10 5.23 17.42
N GLY A 12 18.56 4.20 18.08
CA GLY A 12 17.96 4.36 19.40
C GLY A 12 17.42 3.10 20.09
N LEU A 13 18.08 1.95 19.89
CA LEU A 13 18.06 0.76 20.76
C LEU A 13 16.72 0.03 21.00
N ALA A 14 16.43 -0.97 20.16
CA ALA A 14 15.93 -2.26 20.62
C ALA A 14 16.52 -3.37 19.74
N LEU A 15 17.37 -4.20 20.36
CA LEU A 15 17.82 -5.48 19.83
C LEU A 15 16.61 -6.41 19.73
N ILE A 16 15.90 -6.34 18.61
CA ILE A 16 15.08 -7.42 18.10
C ILE A 16 15.48 -7.49 16.64
N SER A 17 15.93 -8.66 16.19
CA SER A 17 16.37 -8.94 14.83
C SER A 17 15.29 -8.60 13.81
N SER A 18 15.19 -7.33 13.43
CA SER A 18 14.43 -6.87 12.29
C SER A 18 15.32 -7.02 11.08
N THR A 19 15.06 -8.05 10.28
CA THR A 19 15.42 -8.04 8.86
C THR A 19 14.75 -6.81 8.25
N PHE A 20 15.46 -5.67 8.26
CA PHE A 20 15.05 -4.47 7.53
C PHE A 20 14.78 -4.84 6.09
N GLY A 21 13.69 -4.32 5.53
CA GLY A 21 13.12 -4.70 4.24
C GLY A 21 14.17 -4.85 3.16
N GLN A 22 14.59 -6.09 2.91
CA GLN A 22 15.23 -6.44 1.67
C GLN A 22 14.18 -6.21 0.60
N SER A 23 14.49 -5.36 -0.38
CA SER A 23 13.79 -5.46 -1.66
C SER A 23 13.90 -6.93 -2.07
N ASN A 24 12.80 -7.66 -2.04
CA ASN A 24 12.76 -9.04 -2.52
C ASN A 24 13.23 -9.00 -3.98
N GLU A 25 14.51 -9.26 -4.24
CA GLU A 25 15.01 -9.41 -5.61
C GLU A 25 14.20 -10.49 -6.35
N ALA A 26 13.65 -11.43 -5.59
CA ALA A 26 12.69 -12.44 -6.02
C ALA A 26 11.40 -11.87 -6.66
N LEU A 27 11.02 -10.62 -6.40
CA LEU A 27 9.86 -9.93 -6.97
C LEU A 27 10.21 -8.91 -8.06
N SER A 28 11.50 -8.78 -8.39
CA SER A 28 11.96 -7.90 -9.46
C SER A 28 11.34 -8.32 -10.79
N ASN A 29 10.74 -7.37 -11.51
CA ASN A 29 10.04 -7.58 -12.77
C ASN A 29 8.92 -8.63 -12.71
N LYS A 30 8.28 -8.82 -11.56
CA LYS A 30 7.14 -9.72 -11.42
C LYS A 30 5.86 -8.96 -11.10
N SER A 31 4.76 -9.44 -11.69
CA SER A 31 3.39 -9.04 -11.33
C SER A 31 2.56 -10.26 -10.98
N GLY A 32 1.46 -10.07 -10.26
CA GLY A 32 0.64 -11.17 -9.76
C GLY A 32 -0.35 -10.72 -8.69
N LEU A 33 -1.10 -11.68 -8.16
CA LEU A 33 -2.04 -11.48 -7.07
C LEU A 33 -1.48 -12.02 -5.75
N TYR A 34 -1.76 -11.30 -4.67
CA TYR A 34 -1.65 -11.82 -3.30
C TYR A 34 -3.04 -12.30 -2.88
N LEU A 35 -3.20 -13.60 -2.62
CA LEU A 35 -4.50 -14.14 -2.20
C LEU A 35 -4.75 -13.93 -0.71
N SER A 36 -3.68 -13.90 0.09
CA SER A 36 -3.75 -13.70 1.53
C SER A 36 -2.74 -12.66 2.03
N ALA A 37 -2.94 -12.18 3.26
CA ALA A 37 -1.97 -11.33 3.96
C ALA A 37 -0.60 -12.01 4.07
N ASN A 38 -0.58 -13.33 4.27
CA ASN A 38 0.66 -14.10 4.34
C ASN A 38 1.37 -14.15 2.98
N ASP A 39 0.63 -14.29 1.88
CA ASP A 39 1.23 -14.24 0.53
C ASP A 39 1.91 -12.88 0.30
N PHE A 40 1.27 -11.78 0.72
CA PHE A 40 1.90 -10.46 0.67
C PHE A 40 3.16 -10.37 1.54
N SER A 41 3.08 -10.77 2.81
CA SER A 41 4.21 -10.71 3.74
C SER A 41 5.40 -11.58 3.32
N THR A 42 5.14 -12.68 2.60
CA THR A 42 6.19 -13.59 2.10
C THR A 42 6.59 -13.33 0.64
N GLY A 43 5.93 -12.39 -0.04
CA GLY A 43 6.18 -12.09 -1.45
C GLY A 43 5.76 -13.20 -2.41
N LYS A 44 4.79 -14.04 -2.03
CA LYS A 44 4.26 -15.11 -2.88
C LYS A 44 3.19 -14.57 -3.83
N LEU A 45 3.38 -14.74 -5.14
CA LEU A 45 2.43 -14.31 -6.16
C LEU A 45 1.66 -15.49 -6.75
N THR A 46 0.35 -15.34 -6.89
CA THR A 46 -0.51 -16.20 -7.71
C THR A 46 -0.75 -15.56 -9.07
N TYR A 47 -0.85 -16.37 -10.13
CA TYR A 47 -0.85 -15.89 -11.52
C TYR A 47 0.36 -15.00 -11.80
N GLU A 48 1.52 -15.43 -11.31
CA GLU A 48 2.78 -14.72 -11.49
C GLU A 48 3.09 -14.56 -12.98
N ILE A 49 3.56 -13.35 -13.33
CA ILE A 49 3.95 -12.92 -14.67
C ILE A 49 5.35 -12.34 -14.57
N ASN A 50 6.28 -12.84 -15.37
CA ASN A 50 7.55 -12.21 -15.62
C ASN A 50 7.38 -11.07 -16.63
N CYS A 51 7.42 -9.83 -16.14
CA CYS A 51 7.17 -8.62 -16.91
C CYS A 51 8.19 -8.31 -18.01
N LEU A 52 9.34 -9.01 -18.04
CA LEU A 52 10.33 -8.87 -19.11
C LEU A 52 10.07 -9.82 -20.28
N THR A 53 9.56 -11.02 -19.99
CA THR A 53 9.47 -12.11 -20.97
C THR A 53 8.03 -12.42 -21.39
N GLU A 54 7.07 -12.10 -20.53
CA GLU A 54 5.66 -12.44 -20.73
C GLU A 54 4.84 -11.19 -21.02
N LYS A 55 4.02 -11.25 -22.08
CA LYS A 55 3.19 -10.13 -22.55
C LYS A 55 1.77 -10.12 -21.96
N HIS A 56 1.39 -11.16 -21.23
CA HIS A 56 0.11 -11.20 -20.56
C HIS A 56 0.14 -10.24 -19.35
N LYS A 57 -1.01 -9.68 -18.97
CA LYS A 57 -1.07 -8.57 -18.03
C LYS A 57 -2.25 -8.68 -17.08
N ILE A 58 -2.04 -8.20 -15.87
CA ILE A 58 -3.11 -7.80 -14.96
C ILE A 58 -3.72 -6.52 -15.55
N SER A 59 -4.94 -6.61 -16.09
CA SER A 59 -5.57 -5.47 -16.78
C SER A 59 -6.25 -4.54 -15.79
N THR A 60 -5.51 -3.58 -15.25
CA THR A 60 -5.97 -2.66 -14.20
C THR A 60 -7.10 -1.71 -14.61
N SER A 61 -7.33 -1.50 -15.91
CA SER A 61 -8.44 -0.67 -16.43
C SER A 61 -9.81 -1.13 -15.94
N ASP A 62 -9.95 -2.43 -15.66
CA ASP A 62 -11.20 -3.05 -15.21
C ASP A 62 -11.21 -3.27 -13.68
N PHE A 63 -10.12 -2.99 -12.97
CA PHE A 63 -9.98 -3.23 -11.53
C PHE A 63 -10.61 -2.07 -10.77
N PHE A 64 -10.10 -0.88 -11.06
CA PHE A 64 -10.43 0.32 -10.31
C PHE A 64 -11.91 0.69 -10.50
N GLY A 65 -12.69 0.52 -9.43
CA GLY A 65 -14.12 0.80 -9.41
C GLY A 65 -15.05 -0.37 -9.77
N SER A 66 -14.52 -1.55 -10.13
CA SER A 66 -15.35 -2.76 -10.31
C SER A 66 -15.28 -3.68 -9.08
N LYS A 67 -16.21 -4.64 -8.92
CA LYS A 67 -16.15 -5.63 -7.83
C LYS A 67 -15.22 -6.82 -8.14
N THR A 68 -14.62 -6.85 -9.33
CA THR A 68 -13.90 -8.02 -9.82
C THR A 68 -12.56 -7.67 -10.43
N VAL A 69 -11.60 -8.55 -10.23
CA VAL A 69 -10.26 -8.49 -10.78
C VAL A 69 -10.19 -9.42 -11.98
N LYS A 70 -9.77 -8.89 -13.14
CA LYS A 70 -9.55 -9.68 -14.37
C LYS A 70 -8.07 -9.87 -14.62
N VAL A 71 -7.59 -11.10 -14.51
CA VAL A 71 -6.20 -11.45 -14.83
C VAL A 71 -6.17 -12.17 -16.16
N THR A 72 -5.49 -11.60 -17.14
CA THR A 72 -5.11 -12.35 -18.35
C THR A 72 -3.78 -13.03 -18.05
N HIS A 73 -3.81 -14.35 -17.95
CA HIS A 73 -2.63 -15.19 -17.73
C HIS A 73 -2.55 -16.19 -18.89
N ARG A 74 -1.48 -16.07 -19.69
CA ARG A 74 -1.34 -16.82 -20.96
C ARG A 74 -2.57 -16.62 -21.86
N ASP A 75 -3.22 -17.70 -22.27
CA ASP A 75 -4.39 -17.69 -23.18
C ASP A 75 -5.73 -17.68 -22.44
N SER A 76 -5.72 -17.54 -21.11
CA SER A 76 -6.93 -17.58 -20.27
C SER A 76 -7.16 -16.25 -19.56
N THR A 77 -8.42 -15.84 -19.51
CA THR A 77 -8.86 -14.71 -18.67
C THR A 77 -9.56 -15.26 -17.44
N ILE A 78 -8.96 -15.03 -16.28
CA ILE A 78 -9.51 -15.39 -14.98
C ILE A 78 -10.20 -14.16 -14.41
N LYS A 79 -11.41 -14.33 -13.89
CA LYS A 79 -12.18 -13.28 -13.23
C LYS A 79 -12.40 -13.70 -11.78
N LEU A 80 -11.87 -12.91 -10.85
CA LEU A 80 -11.99 -13.12 -9.40
C LEU A 80 -12.78 -11.98 -8.78
N SER A 81 -13.49 -12.25 -7.68
CA SER A 81 -14.03 -11.21 -6.82
C SER A 81 -12.90 -10.51 -6.05
N LYS A 82 -13.04 -9.21 -5.82
CA LYS A 82 -12.13 -8.46 -4.94
C LYS A 82 -12.10 -9.01 -3.51
N SER A 83 -13.18 -9.64 -3.06
CA SER A 83 -13.25 -10.31 -1.76
C SER A 83 -12.38 -11.58 -1.67
N GLU A 84 -11.94 -12.13 -2.79
CA GLU A 84 -11.15 -13.38 -2.86
C GLU A 84 -9.63 -13.12 -2.89
N ILE A 85 -9.22 -11.85 -2.93
CA ILE A 85 -7.81 -11.47 -3.01
C ILE A 85 -7.47 -10.48 -1.90
N TRP A 86 -6.24 -10.56 -1.42
CA TRP A 86 -5.71 -9.57 -0.48
C TRP A 86 -5.18 -8.34 -1.21
N GLY A 87 -4.58 -8.52 -2.39
CA GLY A 87 -3.94 -7.45 -3.13
C GLY A 87 -3.32 -7.90 -4.44
N PHE A 88 -2.59 -7.01 -5.10
CA PHE A 88 -1.90 -7.30 -6.34
C PHE A 88 -0.66 -6.43 -6.53
N ARG A 89 0.26 -6.92 -7.36
CA ARG A 89 1.47 -6.22 -7.81
C ARG A 89 1.44 -6.06 -9.32
N LEU A 90 1.81 -4.90 -9.82
CA LEU A 90 1.90 -4.57 -11.24
C LEU A 90 3.33 -4.65 -11.76
N CYS A 91 3.48 -4.69 -13.08
CA CYS A 91 4.79 -4.75 -13.73
C CYS A 91 5.65 -3.50 -13.56
N ASP A 92 5.05 -2.35 -13.23
CA ASP A 92 5.79 -1.14 -12.84
C ASP A 92 6.28 -1.19 -11.38
N GLY A 93 6.02 -2.30 -10.68
CA GLY A 93 6.41 -2.52 -9.30
C GLY A 93 5.46 -1.95 -8.27
N LYS A 94 4.39 -1.25 -8.67
CA LYS A 94 3.37 -0.77 -7.74
C LYS A 94 2.58 -1.92 -7.16
N GLU A 95 2.22 -1.77 -5.90
CA GLU A 95 1.45 -2.76 -5.16
C GLU A 95 0.21 -2.13 -4.57
N TYR A 96 -0.84 -2.92 -4.49
CA TYR A 96 -2.14 -2.50 -4.02
C TYR A 96 -2.69 -3.53 -3.04
N ARG A 97 -3.27 -3.04 -1.95
CA ARG A 97 -4.11 -3.83 -1.07
C ARG A 97 -5.57 -3.64 -1.46
N VAL A 98 -6.32 -4.73 -1.51
CA VAL A 98 -7.78 -4.70 -1.66
C VAL A 98 -8.41 -4.77 -0.27
N PHE A 99 -9.23 -3.79 0.06
CA PHE A 99 -9.93 -3.72 1.33
C PHE A 99 -11.31 -3.10 1.11
N GLN A 100 -12.38 -3.80 1.51
CA GLN A 100 -13.76 -3.35 1.30
C GLN A 100 -14.04 -2.92 -0.15
N ASP A 101 -13.67 -3.78 -1.12
CA ASP A 101 -13.79 -3.56 -2.57
C ASP A 101 -13.03 -2.36 -3.16
N LYS A 102 -12.21 -1.67 -2.36
CA LYS A 102 -11.35 -0.55 -2.79
C LYS A 102 -9.90 -0.97 -2.88
N GLU A 103 -9.19 -0.37 -3.81
CA GLU A 103 -7.74 -0.54 -4.00
C GLU A 103 -6.97 0.61 -3.35
N TYR A 104 -6.09 0.22 -2.44
CA TYR A 104 -5.21 1.13 -1.72
C TYR A 104 -3.78 0.89 -2.20
N GLU A 105 -3.18 1.86 -2.87
CA GLU A 105 -1.79 1.78 -3.31
C GLU A 105 -0.86 1.80 -2.11
N ILE A 106 0.07 0.86 -2.05
CA ILE A 106 1.08 0.79 -1.00
C ILE A 106 2.20 1.76 -1.38
N ILE A 107 2.41 2.77 -0.53
CA ILE A 107 3.39 3.83 -0.77
C ILE A 107 4.62 3.71 0.12
N ASP A 108 4.50 3.07 1.29
CA ASP A 108 5.62 2.75 2.16
C ASP A 108 5.42 1.40 2.87
N LYS A 109 6.53 0.69 3.08
CA LYS A 109 6.61 -0.63 3.71
C LYS A 109 7.72 -0.63 4.76
N GLY A 110 7.42 -0.04 5.92
CA GLY A 110 8.30 -0.04 7.08
C GLY A 110 7.77 -0.94 8.22
N PRO A 111 7.99 -0.54 9.48
CA PRO A 111 7.34 -1.15 10.65
C PRO A 111 5.81 -1.11 10.60
N ILE A 112 5.26 -0.15 9.85
CA ILE A 112 3.86 -0.11 9.41
C ILE A 112 3.83 -0.08 7.89
N THR A 113 2.71 -0.51 7.30
CA THR A 113 2.47 -0.31 5.87
C THR A 113 1.60 0.92 5.69
N VAL A 114 2.01 1.85 4.85
CA VAL A 114 1.27 3.07 4.52
C VAL A 114 0.67 2.94 3.12
N TYR A 115 -0.58 3.40 3.00
CA TYR A 115 -1.36 3.30 1.79
C TYR A 115 -1.96 4.64 1.39
N ARG A 116 -2.19 4.84 0.09
CA ARG A 116 -3.00 5.94 -0.44
C ARG A 116 -4.17 5.45 -1.25
N ILE A 117 -5.23 6.25 -1.27
CA ILE A 117 -6.36 6.12 -2.19
C ILE A 117 -6.74 7.50 -2.73
N ILE A 118 -7.10 7.56 -4.02
CA ILE A 118 -7.60 8.78 -4.67
C ILE A 118 -9.10 8.60 -4.89
N GLU A 119 -9.92 9.31 -4.11
CA GLU A 119 -11.36 9.29 -4.23
C GLU A 119 -11.82 10.45 -5.12
N LYS A 120 -12.56 10.15 -6.19
CA LYS A 120 -13.17 11.18 -7.04
C LYS A 120 -14.55 11.54 -6.47
N SER A 121 -14.77 12.81 -6.16
CA SER A 121 -16.07 13.36 -5.81
C SER A 121 -16.56 14.29 -6.93
N THR A 122 -17.84 14.19 -7.28
CA THR A 122 -18.52 15.16 -8.13
C THR A 122 -19.12 16.24 -7.23
N THR A 123 -18.61 17.46 -7.28
CA THR A 123 -19.05 18.53 -6.37
C THR A 123 -20.34 19.22 -6.82
N SER A 124 -20.85 19.00 -8.04
CA SER A 124 -22.20 19.44 -8.44
C SER A 124 -22.67 18.80 -9.75
N PRO A 125 -23.98 18.49 -9.93
CA PRO A 125 -24.55 18.11 -11.23
C PRO A 125 -24.47 19.24 -12.29
N LYS A 126 -24.26 20.50 -11.87
CA LYS A 126 -24.28 21.68 -12.76
C LYS A 126 -22.92 22.12 -13.29
N SER A 127 -21.84 21.71 -12.64
CA SER A 127 -20.47 21.95 -13.12
C SER A 127 -19.78 20.59 -13.16
N ASN A 128 -19.38 20.13 -14.34
CA ASN A 128 -18.63 18.87 -14.53
C ASN A 128 -17.22 18.90 -13.88
N GLN A 129 -17.04 19.60 -12.77
CA GLN A 129 -15.80 19.65 -12.00
C GLN A 129 -15.77 18.45 -11.07
N SER A 130 -14.91 17.49 -11.41
CA SER A 130 -14.55 16.39 -10.50
C SER A 130 -13.41 16.86 -9.61
N VAL A 131 -13.63 16.85 -8.30
CA VAL A 131 -12.57 17.07 -7.31
C VAL A 131 -12.05 15.71 -6.89
N SER A 132 -10.74 15.48 -7.05
CA SER A 132 -10.09 14.28 -6.52
C SER A 132 -9.50 14.60 -5.15
N LYS A 133 -9.80 13.77 -4.15
CA LYS A 133 -9.21 13.87 -2.81
C LYS A 133 -8.34 12.65 -2.57
N THR A 134 -7.06 12.89 -2.29
CA THR A 134 -6.14 11.84 -1.81
C THR A 134 -6.34 11.66 -0.31
N ARG A 135 -6.43 10.40 0.13
CA ARG A 135 -6.46 10.02 1.55
C ARG A 135 -5.40 8.98 1.82
N TYR A 136 -4.90 8.99 3.05
CA TYR A 136 -3.82 8.12 3.49
C TYR A 136 -4.28 7.22 4.63
N PHE A 137 -3.79 5.99 4.63
CA PHE A 137 -4.15 4.95 5.58
C PHE A 137 -2.90 4.19 6.01
N PHE A 138 -2.98 3.45 7.11
CA PHE A 138 -1.94 2.53 7.53
C PHE A 138 -2.53 1.25 8.13
N SER A 139 -1.68 0.24 8.29
CA SER A 139 -1.94 -0.96 9.08
C SER A 139 -0.68 -1.41 9.78
N GLU A 140 -0.79 -1.89 11.01
CA GLU A 140 0.35 -2.39 11.81
C GLU A 140 0.92 -3.70 11.25
N ALA A 141 0.07 -4.53 10.66
CA ALA A 141 0.48 -5.69 9.87
C ALA A 141 -0.48 -5.94 8.70
N ALA A 142 -0.07 -6.78 7.75
CA ALA A 142 -0.87 -7.09 6.56
C ALA A 142 -2.25 -7.71 6.88
N SER A 143 -2.39 -8.38 8.02
CA SER A 143 -3.65 -8.95 8.51
C SER A 143 -4.54 -7.93 9.23
N ASN A 144 -3.99 -6.81 9.71
CA ASN A 144 -4.75 -5.80 10.42
C ASN A 144 -5.60 -4.96 9.46
N PRO A 145 -6.78 -4.46 9.88
CA PRO A 145 -7.59 -3.57 9.08
C PRO A 145 -6.86 -2.25 8.79
N LEU A 146 -7.32 -1.54 7.75
CA LEU A 146 -6.81 -0.20 7.45
C LEU A 146 -7.38 0.82 8.43
N LYS A 147 -6.50 1.71 8.93
CA LYS A 147 -6.84 2.88 9.73
C LYS A 147 -6.45 4.13 8.96
N GLU A 148 -7.24 5.20 9.03
CA GLU A 148 -6.86 6.48 8.40
C GLU A 148 -5.61 7.03 9.08
N LEU A 149 -4.70 7.61 8.31
CA LEU A 149 -3.44 8.16 8.80
C LEU A 149 -3.70 9.50 9.50
N THR A 150 -4.00 9.43 10.80
CA THR A 150 -4.20 10.57 11.69
C THR A 150 -3.41 10.34 12.98
N LEU A 151 -3.02 11.43 13.66
CA LEU A 151 -2.28 11.36 14.93
C LEU A 151 -3.02 10.51 15.95
N LYS A 152 -4.33 10.74 16.10
CA LYS A 152 -5.19 9.95 16.98
C LYS A 152 -5.13 8.45 16.70
N ASN A 153 -5.20 8.05 15.43
CA ASN A 153 -5.16 6.63 15.07
C ASN A 153 -3.77 6.03 15.30
N ILE A 154 -2.70 6.80 15.04
CA ILE A 154 -1.32 6.40 15.33
C ILE A 154 -1.15 6.19 16.84
N GLU A 155 -1.47 7.17 17.67
CA GLU A 155 -1.40 7.08 19.14
C GLU A 155 -2.21 5.90 19.68
N THR A 156 -3.43 5.69 19.16
CA THR A 156 -4.27 4.57 19.60
C THR A 156 -3.65 3.22 19.24
N SER A 157 -3.00 3.13 18.07
CA SER A 157 -2.38 1.89 17.58
C SER A 157 -1.09 1.55 18.32
N PHE A 158 -0.41 2.55 18.87
CA PHE A 158 0.85 2.41 19.58
C PHE A 158 0.76 2.82 21.05
N ALA A 159 -0.43 2.75 21.65
CA ALA A 159 -0.72 3.25 22.99
C ALA A 159 0.22 2.73 24.10
N SER A 160 0.77 1.54 23.93
CA SER A 160 1.73 0.94 24.88
C SER A 160 3.16 1.49 24.73
N ASN A 161 3.46 2.26 23.69
CA ASN A 161 4.80 2.77 23.39
C ASN A 161 4.92 4.26 23.73
N LYS A 162 5.12 4.54 25.02
CA LYS A 162 5.25 5.93 25.51
C LYS A 162 6.33 6.73 24.79
N LYS A 163 7.49 6.13 24.49
CA LYS A 163 8.60 6.82 23.79
C LYS A 163 8.18 7.27 22.40
N PHE A 164 7.41 6.45 21.70
CA PHE A 164 6.90 6.79 20.38
C PHE A 164 5.90 7.94 20.45
N HIS A 165 5.02 7.97 21.46
CA HIS A 165 4.12 9.09 21.69
C HIS A 165 4.89 10.39 21.93
N ASP A 166 5.89 10.36 22.81
CA ASP A 166 6.73 11.54 23.10
C ASP A 166 7.41 12.08 21.81
N LEU A 167 7.82 11.21 20.88
CA LEU A 167 8.38 11.60 19.57
C LEU A 167 7.32 12.16 18.62
N ILE A 168 6.13 11.55 18.56
CA ILE A 168 5.03 12.04 17.73
C ILE A 168 4.63 13.45 18.17
N ASP A 169 4.44 13.68 19.47
CA ASP A 169 4.08 14.98 20.02
C ASP A 169 5.15 16.05 19.77
N LEU A 170 6.43 15.65 19.73
CA LEU A 170 7.54 16.54 19.45
C LEU A 170 7.53 17.00 17.98
N HIS A 171 7.34 16.06 17.05
CA HIS A 171 7.54 16.27 15.62
C HIS A 171 6.27 16.68 14.85
N PHE A 172 5.08 16.34 15.34
CA PHE A 172 3.82 16.57 14.64
C PHE A 172 2.85 17.39 15.50
N LYS A 173 2.30 18.47 14.94
CA LYS A 173 1.31 19.33 15.60
C LYS A 173 -0.09 19.14 15.03
N SER A 174 -0.20 18.60 13.82
CA SER A 174 -1.45 18.31 13.15
C SER A 174 -1.34 17.09 12.23
N ASP A 175 -2.49 16.53 11.84
CA ASP A 175 -2.55 15.47 10.83
C ASP A 175 -1.92 15.91 9.49
N ALA A 176 -1.90 17.21 9.19
CA ALA A 176 -1.28 17.72 7.97
C ALA A 176 0.24 17.51 7.96
N ASP A 177 0.87 17.58 9.14
CA ASP A 177 2.33 17.42 9.29
C ASP A 177 2.77 15.99 8.93
N LEU A 178 1.89 14.99 9.14
CA LEU A 178 2.14 13.60 8.75
C LEU A 178 2.31 13.43 7.24
N LEU A 179 1.75 14.33 6.43
CA LEU A 179 1.72 14.20 4.97
C LEU A 179 2.91 14.87 4.28
N ILE A 180 3.64 15.73 4.99
CA ILE A 180 4.74 16.55 4.45
C ILE A 180 6.09 16.22 5.07
N PHE A 181 6.15 15.33 6.05
CA PHE A 181 7.36 15.07 6.83
C PHE A 181 8.54 14.56 5.99
N ASP A 182 8.29 13.72 4.98
CA ASP A 182 9.32 13.20 4.06
C ASP A 182 9.86 14.26 3.08
N ASP A 183 9.22 15.43 2.96
CA ASP A 183 9.74 16.50 2.09
C ASP A 183 10.88 17.30 2.75
N TYR A 184 11.08 17.13 4.07
CA TYR A 184 12.02 17.92 4.87
C TYR A 184 13.26 17.16 5.36
N TYR A 185 13.29 15.82 5.28
CA TYR A 185 14.36 14.95 5.80
C TYR A 185 14.77 13.85 4.82
#